data_AF-A0A356TDX3-F1
#
_entry.id   AF-A0A356TDX3-F1
#
_cell.length_a   1.000
_cell.length_b   1.000
_cell.length_c   1.000
_cell.angle_alpha   90.00
_cell.angle_beta   90.00
_cell.angle_gamma   90.00
#
_symmetry.space_group_name_H-M   'P 1'
#
loop_
_entity.id
_entity.type
_entity.pdbx_description
1 polymer ?
#
loop_
_entity_poly.entity_id
_entity_poly.type
_entity_poly.pdbx_seq_one_letter_code
_entity_poly.pdbx_strand_id
1 'polypeptide(L)'
;MRDCERSRSPSACYTGGYLQYSIEHLGPHTVRNVRGEDYVSELFNGRVEHARALASERYVSNPLSSSDRTLLSDYYRRELVGRPLDGTYVVRIWDTPGLAFDRIEDVQLVVNYSYWTRLH
;
A
#
# COMPACT_ATOMS: atom_id res chain seq x y z
N MET A 1 -12.99 8.68 1.61
CA MET A 1 -14.28 8.61 0.90
C MET A 1 -15.30 9.43 1.66
N ARG A 2 -15.42 10.73 1.36
CA ARG A 2 -15.91 11.73 2.33
C ARG A 2 -17.40 12.09 2.30
N ASP A 3 -18.15 11.61 1.30
CA ASP A 3 -19.58 11.92 1.16
C ASP A 3 -20.26 10.90 0.21
N CYS A 4 -21.05 10.00 0.78
CA CYS A 4 -21.80 8.99 0.03
C CYS A 4 -23.25 9.39 -0.25
N GLU A 5 -23.71 10.54 0.22
CA GLU A 5 -25.09 11.00 0.08
C GLU A 5 -25.43 11.31 -1.38
N ARG A 6 -24.41 11.68 -2.17
CA ARG A 6 -24.53 11.97 -3.61
C ARG A 6 -24.32 10.76 -4.52
N SER A 7 -24.11 9.57 -3.96
CA SER A 7 -23.94 8.35 -4.78
C SER A 7 -25.29 7.87 -5.31
N ARG A 8 -25.31 7.33 -6.55
CA ARG A 8 -26.52 6.69 -7.12
C ARG A 8 -26.94 5.44 -6.33
N SER A 9 -26.07 4.93 -5.46
CA SER A 9 -26.36 3.80 -4.57
C SER A 9 -25.63 4.01 -3.22
N PRO A 10 -26.19 4.82 -2.30
CA PRO A 10 -25.55 5.13 -1.02
C PRO A 10 -25.30 3.88 -0.16
N SER A 11 -26.16 2.86 -0.26
CA SER A 11 -25.98 1.58 0.44
C SER A 11 -24.72 0.84 -0.02
N ALA A 12 -24.42 0.82 -1.32
CA ALA A 12 -23.20 0.25 -1.92
C ALA A 12 -21.92 1.03 -1.54
N CYS A 13 -22.08 2.34 -1.37
CA CYS A 13 -21.00 3.28 -1.03
C CYS A 13 -20.36 2.96 0.33
N TYR A 14 -21.16 2.51 1.30
CA TYR A 14 -20.66 2.10 2.63
C TYR A 14 -20.34 0.61 2.76
N THR A 15 -20.67 -0.24 1.76
CA THR A 15 -20.55 -1.71 1.92
C THR A 15 -19.15 -2.25 1.67
N GLY A 16 -18.26 -1.49 1.03
CA GLY A 16 -16.87 -1.85 0.86
C GLY A 16 -15.99 -0.85 1.57
N GLY A 17 -15.70 -1.05 2.86
CA GLY A 17 -14.65 -0.28 3.58
C GLY A 17 -13.23 -0.53 3.02
N TYR A 18 -13.13 -1.11 1.83
CA TYR A 18 -11.91 -1.46 1.15
C TYR A 18 -12.05 -1.33 -0.38
N LEU A 19 -10.94 -1.06 -1.04
CA LEU A 19 -10.78 -1.08 -2.49
C LEU A 19 -10.00 -2.33 -2.90
N GLN A 20 -10.35 -2.93 -4.03
CA GLN A 20 -9.53 -4.00 -4.58
C GLN A 20 -8.35 -3.40 -5.36
N TYR A 21 -7.15 -3.94 -5.15
CA TYR A 21 -5.96 -3.48 -5.85
C TYR A 21 -5.01 -4.63 -6.21
N SER A 22 -4.08 -4.32 -7.08
CA SER A 22 -2.90 -5.12 -7.36
C SER A 22 -1.69 -4.20 -7.41
N ILE A 23 -0.57 -4.65 -6.90
CA ILE A 23 0.67 -3.87 -6.89
C ILE A 23 1.79 -4.72 -7.46
N GLU A 24 2.56 -4.12 -8.36
CA GLU A 24 3.80 -4.68 -8.88
C GLU A 24 4.97 -3.83 -8.42
N HIS A 25 6.03 -4.48 -7.95
CA HIS A 25 7.29 -3.86 -7.59
C HIS A 25 8.33 -4.24 -8.65
N LEU A 26 8.58 -3.29 -9.55
CA LEU A 26 9.47 -3.41 -10.69
C LEU A 26 10.89 -2.96 -10.34
N GLY A 27 11.87 -3.65 -10.91
CA GLY A 27 13.28 -3.25 -10.81
C GLY A 27 13.62 -1.98 -11.61
N PRO A 28 14.87 -1.49 -11.51
CA PRO A 28 15.97 -2.07 -10.74
C PRO A 28 15.74 -1.96 -9.23
N HIS A 29 16.17 -2.97 -8.48
CA HIS A 29 16.06 -3.01 -7.02
C HIS A 29 17.40 -2.65 -6.39
N THR A 30 17.64 -1.37 -6.16
CA THR A 30 18.93 -0.92 -5.63
C THR A 30 18.98 -1.10 -4.11
N VAL A 31 20.10 -1.60 -3.62
CA VAL A 31 20.38 -1.72 -2.19
C VAL A 31 21.72 -1.06 -1.89
N ARG A 32 21.75 -0.28 -0.82
CA ARG A 32 22.98 0.29 -0.29
C ARG A 32 23.56 -0.62 0.78
N ASN A 33 24.82 -1.02 0.62
CA ASN A 33 25.52 -1.79 1.63
C ASN A 33 26.10 -0.91 2.74
N VAL A 34 26.68 -1.54 3.77
CA VAL A 34 27.27 -0.85 4.92
C VAL A 34 28.47 0.04 4.57
N ARG A 35 29.12 -0.18 3.43
CA ARG A 35 30.23 0.64 2.93
C ARG A 35 29.75 1.85 2.13
N GLY A 36 28.42 2.00 1.97
CA GLY A 36 27.81 3.05 1.16
C GLY A 36 27.80 2.75 -0.33
N GLU A 37 28.16 1.53 -0.74
CA GLU A 37 28.14 1.12 -2.14
C GLU A 37 26.73 0.66 -2.51
N ASP A 38 26.25 1.12 -3.66
CA ASP A 38 24.97 0.72 -4.23
C ASP A 38 25.18 -0.49 -5.15
N TYR A 39 24.31 -1.49 -5.02
CA TYR A 39 24.28 -2.63 -5.92
C TYR A 39 22.84 -2.96 -6.31
N VAL A 40 22.67 -3.45 -7.53
CA VAL A 40 21.37 -3.95 -8.00
C VAL A 40 21.19 -5.36 -7.48
N SER A 41 20.13 -5.58 -6.70
CA SER A 41 19.73 -6.92 -6.29
C SER A 41 18.99 -7.59 -7.45
N GLU A 42 19.44 -8.78 -7.85
CA GLU A 42 18.84 -9.58 -8.93
C GLU A 42 17.52 -10.27 -8.51
N LEU A 43 16.63 -9.52 -7.87
CA LEU A 43 15.32 -10.02 -7.48
C LEU A 43 14.37 -9.95 -8.69
N PHE A 44 13.59 -11.02 -8.89
CA PHE A 44 12.44 -10.99 -9.81
C PHE A 44 11.42 -9.96 -9.37
N ASN A 45 10.66 -9.35 -10.30
CA ASN A 45 9.57 -8.43 -9.96
C ASN A 45 8.63 -9.02 -8.89
N GLY A 46 8.32 -8.21 -7.88
CA GLY A 46 7.37 -8.58 -6.83
C GLY A 46 5.94 -8.26 -7.23
N ARG A 47 4.97 -9.06 -6.81
CA ARG A 47 3.57 -8.83 -7.17
C ARG A 47 2.61 -9.24 -6.06
N VAL A 48 1.56 -8.45 -5.89
CA VAL A 48 0.37 -8.78 -5.11
C VAL A 48 -0.84 -8.58 -6.00
N GLU A 49 -1.68 -9.59 -6.10
CA GLU A 49 -2.88 -9.58 -6.96
C GLU A 49 -4.15 -9.58 -6.11
N HIS A 50 -5.18 -8.88 -6.58
CA HIS A 50 -6.52 -8.81 -5.96
C HIS A 50 -6.54 -8.63 -4.43
N ALA A 51 -5.62 -7.83 -3.88
CA ALA A 51 -5.60 -7.49 -2.46
C ALA A 51 -6.65 -6.43 -2.12
N ARG A 52 -6.86 -6.22 -0.83
CA ARG A 52 -7.78 -5.22 -0.28
C ARG A 52 -6.98 -4.07 0.31
N ALA A 53 -7.26 -2.85 -0.11
CA ALA A 53 -6.72 -1.63 0.48
C ALA A 53 -7.80 -1.00 1.34
N LEU A 54 -7.43 -0.47 2.51
CA LEU A 54 -8.35 0.26 3.37
C LEU A 54 -8.84 1.54 2.66
N ALA A 55 -10.16 1.72 2.56
CA ALA A 55 -10.75 2.98 2.14
C ALA A 55 -10.96 3.88 3.36
N SER A 56 -10.31 5.03 3.42
CA SER A 56 -10.38 5.95 4.56
C SER A 56 -10.69 7.39 4.11
N GLU A 57 -11.21 8.19 5.03
CA GLU A 57 -11.37 9.65 4.86
C GLU A 57 -10.18 10.46 5.35
N ARG A 58 -9.24 9.79 6.03
CA ARG A 58 -8.04 10.40 6.58
C ARG A 58 -6.82 9.54 6.30
N TYR A 59 -5.67 10.19 6.24
CA TYR A 59 -4.38 9.53 6.27
C TYR A 59 -4.18 8.76 7.58
N VAL A 60 -3.44 7.67 7.46
CA VAL A 60 -2.94 6.92 8.62
C VAL A 60 -1.76 7.69 9.21
N SER A 61 -1.68 7.77 10.54
CA SER A 61 -0.65 8.57 11.21
C SER A 61 0.75 8.02 10.97
N ASN A 62 1.76 8.90 10.99
CA ASN A 62 3.18 8.51 10.94
C ASN A 62 3.93 9.16 12.11
N PRO A 63 4.31 8.42 13.18
CA PRO A 63 4.20 6.96 13.35
C PRO A 63 2.75 6.47 13.55
N LEU A 64 2.50 5.18 13.33
CA LEU A 64 1.17 4.58 13.44
C LEU A 64 0.63 4.60 14.89
N SER A 65 -0.51 5.25 15.09
CA SER A 65 -1.28 5.23 16.33
C SER A 65 -1.81 3.83 16.64
N SER A 66 -2.26 3.57 17.87
CA SER A 66 -2.81 2.26 18.24
C SER A 66 -4.08 1.93 17.47
N SER A 67 -4.97 2.91 17.27
CA SER A 67 -6.20 2.74 16.48
C SER A 67 -5.91 2.45 15.02
N ASP A 68 -4.94 3.15 14.42
CA ASP A 68 -4.51 2.93 13.04
C ASP A 68 -3.86 1.56 12.83
N ARG A 69 -3.08 1.09 13.81
CA ARG A 69 -2.52 -0.27 13.76
C ARG A 69 -3.59 -1.35 13.74
N THR A 70 -4.62 -1.21 14.57
CA THR A 70 -5.76 -2.14 14.57
C THR A 70 -6.55 -2.06 13.27
N LEU A 71 -6.74 -0.86 12.71
CA LEU A 71 -7.45 -0.70 11.44
C LEU A 71 -6.70 -1.35 10.27
N LEU A 72 -5.37 -1.28 10.27
CA LEU A 72 -4.52 -1.83 9.20
C LEU A 72 -4.23 -3.33 9.32
N SER A 73 -4.46 -3.96 10.49
CA SER A 73 -4.03 -5.35 10.75
C SER A 73 -4.49 -6.33 9.68
N ASP A 74 -5.71 -6.15 9.20
CA ASP A 74 -6.38 -7.07 8.28
C ASP A 74 -6.02 -6.81 6.81
N TYR A 75 -5.34 -5.68 6.53
CA TYR A 75 -4.94 -5.25 5.21
C TYR A 75 -3.46 -5.48 4.91
N TYR A 76 -2.66 -5.89 5.91
CA TYR A 76 -1.24 -6.17 5.71
C TYR A 76 -1.01 -7.35 4.77
N ARG A 77 -0.09 -7.14 3.84
CA ARG A 77 0.43 -8.13 2.90
C ARG A 77 1.89 -8.45 3.23
N ARG A 78 2.31 -9.69 3.01
CA ARG A 78 3.65 -10.19 3.35
C ARG A 78 4.46 -10.63 2.13
N GLU A 79 3.86 -10.60 0.94
CA GLU A 79 4.44 -11.11 -0.30
C GLU A 79 5.65 -10.31 -0.76
N LEU A 80 5.77 -9.04 -0.34
CA LEU A 80 6.91 -8.18 -0.65
C LEU A 80 7.92 -8.07 0.52
N VAL A 81 7.81 -8.91 1.55
CA VAL A 81 8.73 -8.91 2.69
C VAL A 81 10.15 -9.26 2.25
N GLY A 82 11.14 -8.56 2.82
CA GLY A 82 12.57 -8.77 2.52
C GLY A 82 13.03 -8.12 1.22
N ARG A 83 12.13 -7.49 0.47
CA ARG A 83 12.48 -6.73 -0.73
C ARG A 83 12.99 -5.32 -0.35
N PRO A 84 13.90 -4.73 -1.14
CA PRO A 84 14.26 -3.32 -1.00
C PRO A 84 13.04 -2.40 -1.16
N LEU A 85 13.11 -1.20 -0.59
CA LEU A 85 12.11 -0.16 -0.86
C LEU A 85 12.36 0.57 -2.19
N ASP A 86 13.57 0.46 -2.73
CA ASP A 86 13.92 1.08 -4.01
C ASP A 86 13.36 0.27 -5.17
N GLY A 87 12.86 0.99 -6.18
CA GLY A 87 12.23 0.45 -7.37
C GLY A 87 10.98 1.24 -7.75
N THR A 88 10.27 0.76 -8.78
CA THR A 88 9.01 1.37 -9.21
C THR A 88 7.83 0.55 -8.72
N TYR A 89 6.91 1.18 -8.00
CA TYR A 89 5.65 0.57 -7.60
C TYR A 89 4.54 0.96 -8.56
N VAL A 90 3.95 -0.01 -9.23
CA VAL A 90 2.79 0.19 -10.10
C VAL A 90 1.57 -0.34 -9.35
N VAL A 91 0.65 0.56 -8.99
CA VAL A 91 -0.60 0.22 -8.32
C VAL A 91 -1.74 0.27 -9.32
N ARG A 92 -2.48 -0.83 -9.43
CA ARG A 92 -3.74 -0.92 -10.19
C ARG A 92 -4.89 -1.06 -9.21
N ILE A 93 -5.82 -0.13 -9.23
CA ILE A 93 -7.07 -0.22 -8.47
C ILE A 93 -8.13 -0.79 -9.42
N TRP A 94 -8.85 -1.80 -8.95
CA TRP A 94 -9.90 -2.44 -9.71
C TRP A 94 -11.23 -1.71 -9.50
N ASP A 95 -11.97 -1.50 -10.58
CA ASP A 95 -13.32 -0.98 -10.49
C ASP A 95 -14.22 -1.99 -9.78
N THR A 96 -14.96 -1.51 -8.78
CA THR A 96 -15.91 -2.30 -8.02
C THR A 96 -17.24 -1.54 -7.94
N PRO A 97 -18.39 -2.25 -7.88
CA PRO A 97 -19.67 -1.58 -7.76
C PRO A 97 -19.71 -0.62 -6.57
N GLY A 98 -19.94 0.66 -6.83
CA GLY A 98 -19.96 1.71 -5.80
C GLY A 98 -18.66 2.51 -5.67
N LEU A 99 -17.57 2.10 -6.35
CA LEU A 99 -16.37 2.91 -6.47
C LEU A 99 -16.60 4.07 -7.44
N ALA A 100 -16.28 5.28 -7.00
CA ALA A 100 -16.19 6.44 -7.87
C ALA A 100 -14.73 6.90 -7.91
N PHE A 101 -14.00 6.54 -8.98
CA PHE A 101 -12.57 6.84 -9.12
C PHE A 101 -12.25 8.33 -8.98
N ASP A 102 -13.12 9.20 -9.47
CA ASP A 102 -12.98 10.66 -9.34
C ASP A 102 -13.00 11.16 -7.88
N ARG A 103 -13.35 10.30 -6.91
CA ARG A 103 -13.34 10.60 -5.47
C ARG A 103 -12.11 10.06 -4.74
N ILE A 104 -11.19 9.40 -5.46
CA ILE A 104 -9.90 9.01 -4.90
C ILE A 104 -9.00 10.23 -5.02
N GLU A 105 -8.81 10.92 -3.91
CA GLU A 105 -7.98 12.12 -3.85
C GLU A 105 -6.49 11.74 -3.76
N ASP A 106 -6.17 10.73 -2.93
CA ASP A 106 -4.79 10.36 -2.61
C ASP A 106 -4.63 8.85 -2.34
N VAL A 107 -3.39 8.37 -2.46
CA VAL A 107 -2.98 6.98 -2.16
C VAL A 107 -1.78 6.98 -1.21
N GLN A 108 -1.93 6.32 -0.06
CA GLN A 108 -0.86 6.14 0.92
C GLN A 108 -0.37 4.67 0.90
N LEU A 109 0.91 4.48 0.60
CA LEU A 109 1.56 3.18 0.77
C LEU A 109 2.18 3.08 2.17
N VAL A 110 1.70 2.15 2.98
CA VAL A 110 2.22 1.89 4.32
C VAL A 110 3.11 0.66 4.28
N VAL A 111 4.40 0.85 4.56
CA VAL A 111 5.40 -0.21 4.56
C VAL A 111 5.94 -0.44 5.97
N ASN A 112 5.92 -1.70 6.43
CA ASN A 112 6.64 -2.09 7.63
C ASN A 112 8.06 -2.52 7.25
N TYR A 113 8.94 -1.53 7.13
CA TYR A 113 10.33 -1.75 6.75
C TYR A 113 11.22 -1.85 7.98
N SER A 114 12.18 -2.79 7.93
CA SER A 114 13.26 -2.88 8.90
C SER A 114 14.57 -2.61 8.19
N TYR A 115 15.44 -1.83 8.83
CA TYR A 115 16.80 -1.60 8.38
C TYR A 115 17.76 -2.26 9.37
N TRP A 116 18.88 -2.78 8.85
CA TRP A 116 19.99 -3.22 9.67
C TRP A 116 20.96 -2.06 9.85
N THR A 117 21.41 -1.88 11.08
CA THR A 117 22.59 -1.06 11.38
C THR A 117 23.68 -2.00 11.89
N ARG A 118 24.93 -1.58 11.75
CA ARG A 118 26.03 -2.31 12.36
C ARG A 118 25.97 -2.05 13.88
N LEU A 119 26.00 -3.12 14.68
CA LEU A 119 26.29 -2.98 16.11
C LEU A 119 27.74 -2.48 16.24
N HIS A 120 27.89 -1.32 16.88
CA HIS A 120 29.20 -0.76 17.22
C HIS A 120 29.84 -1.54 18.36
#